data_AF-A0A2V2GEY8-F1
#
_entry.id   AF-A0A2V2GEY8-F1
#
_cell.length_a   1.000
_cell.length_b   1.000
_cell.length_c   1.000
_cell.angle_alpha   90.00
_cell.angle_beta   90.00
_cell.angle_gamma   90.00
#
_symmetry.space_group_name_H-M   'P 1'
#
loop_
_entity.id
_entity.type
_entity.pdbx_description
1 polymer ?
#
loop_
_entity_poly.entity_id
_entity_poly.type
_entity_poly.pdbx_seq_one_letter_code
_entity_poly.pdbx_strand_id
1 'polypeptide(L)'
;MIVRTKKKSMLAVFFSLCLLLVGLFPTGAMAVDYGVTVNGIGVTDANAADVLGDGTVSYDSGSNTLSLKGANLNKIENNTGRAMTISTTGDNTITLDTGAYTYGVNLIRSNAPLTFDGSDSL
;
A
#
# COMPACT_ATOMS: atom_id res chain seq x y z
N MET A 1 -14.81 9.89 -67.28
CA MET A 1 -14.47 10.45 -65.95
C MET A 1 -14.51 9.32 -64.94
N ILE A 2 -13.35 8.84 -64.48
CA ILE A 2 -13.25 7.68 -63.58
C ILE A 2 -13.26 8.20 -62.14
N VAL A 3 -14.35 7.96 -61.42
CA VAL A 3 -14.43 8.25 -59.98
C VAL A 3 -13.68 7.14 -59.24
N ARG A 4 -12.40 7.39 -58.92
CA ARG A 4 -11.60 6.49 -58.07
C ARG A 4 -12.09 6.59 -56.62
N THR A 5 -12.74 5.54 -56.14
CA THR A 5 -13.33 5.43 -54.80
C THR A 5 -12.26 5.47 -53.69
N LYS A 6 -12.22 6.56 -52.92
CA LYS A 6 -11.38 6.75 -51.71
C LYS A 6 -11.77 5.88 -50.48
N LYS A 7 -12.57 4.82 -50.68
CA LYS A 7 -13.11 3.99 -49.58
C LYS A 7 -12.05 3.07 -48.94
N LYS A 8 -11.04 2.62 -49.71
CA LYS A 8 -9.99 1.71 -49.24
C LYS A 8 -8.97 2.38 -48.31
N SER A 9 -8.69 3.67 -48.54
CA SER A 9 -7.74 4.45 -47.71
C SER A 9 -8.35 4.87 -46.37
N MET A 10 -9.66 5.12 -46.32
CA MET A 10 -10.36 5.44 -45.07
C MET A 10 -10.44 4.25 -44.11
N LEU A 11 -10.65 3.03 -44.63
CA LEU A 11 -10.71 1.82 -43.82
C LEU A 11 -9.35 1.47 -43.18
N ALA A 12 -8.26 1.68 -43.93
CA ALA A 12 -6.89 1.46 -43.43
C ALA A 12 -6.49 2.47 -42.34
N VAL A 13 -6.90 3.75 -42.48
CA VAL A 13 -6.67 4.78 -41.45
C VAL A 13 -7.46 4.49 -40.17
N PHE A 14 -8.70 4.00 -40.29
CA PHE A 14 -9.51 3.59 -39.14
C PHE A 14 -8.91 2.38 -38.41
N PHE A 15 -8.44 1.39 -39.16
CA PHE A 15 -7.78 0.19 -38.60
C PHE A 15 -6.45 0.52 -37.92
N SER A 16 -5.66 1.42 -38.51
CA SER A 16 -4.41 1.94 -37.93
C SER A 16 -4.64 2.74 -36.65
N LEU A 17 -5.74 3.51 -36.57
CA LEU A 17 -6.09 4.26 -35.37
C LEU A 17 -6.57 3.32 -34.25
N CYS A 18 -7.35 2.29 -34.59
CA CYS A 18 -7.77 1.28 -33.63
C CYS A 18 -6.57 0.51 -33.04
N LEU A 19 -5.57 0.13 -33.85
CA LEU A 19 -4.36 -0.56 -33.37
C LEU A 19 -3.51 0.29 -32.41
N LEU A 20 -3.50 1.62 -32.57
CA LEU A 20 -2.82 2.54 -31.64
C LEU A 20 -3.56 2.70 -30.30
N LEU A 21 -4.88 2.53 -30.29
CA LEU A 21 -5.72 2.65 -29.08
C LEU A 21 -5.70 1.39 -28.21
N VAL A 22 -5.41 0.20 -28.77
CA VAL A 22 -5.31 -1.06 -27.99
C VAL A 22 -4.03 -1.12 -27.14
N GLY A 23 -2.98 -0.35 -27.49
CA GLY A 23 -1.71 -0.32 -26.75
C GLY A 23 -1.69 0.60 -25.52
N LEU A 24 -2.72 1.44 -25.36
CA LEU A 24 -2.85 2.40 -24.25
C LEU A 24 -3.90 1.93 -23.23
N PHE A 25 -4.01 0.63 -23.01
CA PHE A 25 -4.61 0.17 -21.75
C PHE A 25 -3.52 0.27 -20.70
N PRO A 26 -3.69 1.07 -19.63
CA PRO A 26 -2.78 1.02 -18.52
C PRO A 26 -2.76 -0.43 -18.05
N THR A 27 -1.63 -1.10 -18.25
CA THR A 27 -1.35 -2.37 -17.60
C THR A 27 -1.37 -2.06 -16.12
N GLY A 28 -2.49 -2.34 -15.45
CA GLY A 28 -2.61 -2.13 -14.02
C GLY A 28 -1.45 -2.85 -13.36
N ALA A 29 -0.50 -2.08 -12.81
CA ALA A 29 0.52 -2.65 -11.96
C ALA A 29 -0.24 -3.25 -10.77
N MET A 30 -0.20 -4.58 -10.66
CA MET A 30 -0.80 -5.27 -9.53
C MET A 30 0.13 -4.96 -8.34
N ALA A 31 -0.28 -4.02 -7.50
CA ALA A 31 0.47 -3.70 -6.28
C ALA A 31 0.57 -4.97 -5.43
N VAL A 32 1.77 -5.25 -4.92
CA VAL A 32 2.02 -6.41 -4.07
C VAL A 32 1.55 -6.06 -2.66
N ASP A 33 0.49 -6.73 -2.18
CA ASP A 33 0.04 -6.62 -0.79
C ASP A 33 0.98 -7.41 0.13
N TYR A 34 1.47 -6.77 1.19
CA TYR A 34 2.38 -7.38 2.15
C TYR A 34 1.70 -8.00 3.37
N GLY A 35 0.38 -7.91 3.50
CA GLY A 35 -0.37 -8.45 4.64
C GLY A 35 -0.14 -7.69 5.95
N VAL A 36 0.32 -6.43 5.86
CA VAL A 36 0.44 -5.52 7.00
C VAL A 36 -0.56 -4.39 6.83
N THR A 37 -1.16 -3.93 7.92
CA THR A 37 -2.12 -2.81 7.92
C THR A 37 -1.80 -1.83 9.04
N VAL A 38 -1.76 -0.54 8.72
CA VAL A 38 -1.53 0.56 9.68
C VAL A 38 -2.69 1.54 9.58
N ASN A 39 -3.40 1.80 10.67
CA ASN A 39 -4.60 2.65 10.70
C ASN A 39 -5.65 2.29 9.62
N GLY A 40 -5.75 1.01 9.27
CA GLY A 40 -6.64 0.52 8.19
C GLY A 40 -6.06 0.65 6.77
N ILE A 41 -4.89 1.27 6.60
CA ILE A 41 -4.19 1.36 5.31
C ILE A 41 -3.34 0.10 5.10
N GLY A 42 -3.63 -0.64 4.04
CA GLY A 42 -2.86 -1.80 3.63
C GLY A 42 -1.48 -1.39 3.10
N VAL A 43 -0.43 -2.10 3.54
CA VAL A 43 0.93 -1.88 3.07
C VAL A 43 1.18 -2.67 1.80
N THR A 44 1.67 -1.98 0.79
CA THR A 44 1.98 -2.48 -0.54
C THR A 44 3.36 -2.02 -0.99
N ASP A 45 3.87 -2.58 -2.07
CA ASP A 45 5.09 -2.09 -2.73
C ASP A 45 5.03 -0.60 -3.12
N ALA A 46 3.84 -0.07 -3.40
CA ALA A 46 3.65 1.33 -3.79
C ALA A 46 3.73 2.33 -2.63
N ASN A 47 3.41 1.93 -1.39
CA ASN A 47 3.39 2.81 -0.21
C ASN A 47 4.31 2.35 0.92
N ALA A 48 5.07 1.26 0.76
CA ALA A 48 5.94 0.76 1.83
C ALA A 48 6.99 1.77 2.30
N ALA A 49 7.45 2.69 1.44
CA ALA A 49 8.38 3.75 1.83
C ALA A 49 7.74 4.82 2.73
N ASP A 50 6.43 5.03 2.63
CA ASP A 50 5.66 5.99 3.42
C ASP A 50 4.18 5.56 3.46
N VAL A 51 3.84 4.77 4.48
CA VAL A 51 2.56 4.04 4.54
C VAL A 51 1.38 5.01 4.69
N LEU A 52 1.58 6.09 5.44
CA LEU A 52 0.54 7.07 5.76
C LEU A 52 0.63 8.34 4.91
N GLY A 53 1.74 8.55 4.18
CA GLY A 53 1.98 9.77 3.41
C GLY A 53 2.46 10.95 4.26
N ASP A 54 2.86 10.70 5.52
CA ASP A 54 3.31 11.71 6.48
C ASP A 54 4.79 11.54 6.88
N GLY A 55 5.46 10.51 6.35
CA GLY A 55 6.87 10.20 6.61
C GLY A 55 7.15 9.62 7.99
N THR A 56 6.12 9.22 8.75
CA THR A 56 6.29 8.67 10.11
C THR A 56 6.28 7.14 10.16
N VAL A 57 5.78 6.47 9.10
CA VAL A 57 5.68 5.01 9.04
C VAL A 57 6.21 4.48 7.71
N SER A 58 7.17 3.56 7.78
CA SER A 58 7.67 2.80 6.63
C SER A 58 7.74 1.32 6.92
N TYR A 59 7.80 0.49 5.88
CA TYR A 59 7.83 -0.95 5.99
C TYR A 59 8.86 -1.57 5.04
N ASP A 60 9.66 -2.51 5.55
CA ASP A 60 10.60 -3.31 4.78
C ASP A 60 10.11 -4.76 4.71
N SER A 61 9.69 -5.21 3.53
CA SER A 61 9.12 -6.54 3.32
C SER A 61 10.15 -7.68 3.43
N GLY A 62 11.43 -7.38 3.19
CA GLY A 62 12.51 -8.36 3.25
C GLY A 62 12.72 -8.85 4.69
N SER A 63 12.90 -7.90 5.60
CA SER A 63 13.08 -8.11 7.04
C SER A 63 11.77 -8.26 7.81
N ASN A 64 10.63 -7.90 7.21
CA ASN A 64 9.33 -7.80 7.89
C ASN A 64 9.38 -6.81 9.06
N THR A 65 9.92 -5.62 8.79
CA THR A 65 10.12 -4.57 9.79
C THR A 65 9.22 -3.38 9.49
N LEU A 66 8.39 -3.00 10.47
CA LEU A 66 7.61 -1.77 10.46
C LEU A 66 8.35 -0.71 11.28
N SER A 67 8.82 0.35 10.64
CA SER A 67 9.53 1.45 11.29
C SER A 67 8.57 2.58 11.64
N LEU A 68 8.60 3.02 12.89
CA LEU A 68 7.81 4.12 13.43
C LEU A 68 8.74 5.25 13.86
N LYS A 69 8.49 6.46 13.35
CA LYS A 69 9.28 7.65 13.64
C LYS A 69 8.37 8.81 14.05
N GLY A 70 8.18 8.99 15.35
CA GLY A 70 7.27 10.02 15.87
C GLY A 70 5.81 9.80 15.44
N ALA A 71 5.42 8.54 15.23
CA ALA A 71 4.14 8.16 14.65
C ALA A 71 3.01 8.22 15.69
N ASN A 72 1.83 8.68 15.27
CA ASN A 72 0.62 8.70 16.10
C ASN A 72 -0.43 7.81 15.46
N LEU A 73 -0.57 6.59 15.99
CA LEU A 73 -1.34 5.52 15.36
C LEU A 73 -2.55 5.14 16.20
N ASN A 74 -3.48 4.46 15.56
CA ASN A 74 -4.62 3.83 16.22
C ASN A 74 -4.52 2.31 16.20
N LYS A 75 -3.96 1.73 15.13
CA LYS A 75 -3.94 0.29 14.98
C LYS A 75 -2.85 -0.21 14.05
N ILE A 76 -2.26 -1.36 14.41
CA ILE A 76 -1.31 -2.11 13.60
C ILE A 76 -1.79 -3.56 13.52
N GLU A 77 -1.81 -4.13 12.32
CA GLU A 77 -2.15 -5.54 12.10
C GLU A 77 -1.08 -6.22 11.23
N ASN A 78 -0.49 -7.30 11.75
CA ASN A 78 0.38 -8.20 11.02
C ASN A 78 -0.38 -9.49 10.68
N ASN A 79 -0.71 -9.66 9.41
CA ASN A 79 -1.33 -10.85 8.86
C ASN A 79 -0.38 -11.64 7.94
N THR A 80 0.92 -11.30 7.92
CA THR A 80 1.92 -11.93 7.05
C THR A 80 2.17 -13.41 7.34
N GLY A 81 1.83 -13.89 8.54
CA GLY A 81 2.21 -15.22 9.04
C GLY A 81 3.71 -15.34 9.37
N ARG A 82 4.47 -14.24 9.29
CA ARG A 82 5.91 -14.16 9.60
C ARG A 82 6.12 -13.34 10.86
N ALA A 83 7.18 -13.66 11.61
CA ALA A 83 7.62 -12.83 12.72
C ALA A 83 7.88 -11.40 12.24
N MET A 84 7.32 -10.41 12.91
CA MET A 84 7.43 -8.99 12.53
C MET A 84 8.17 -8.21 13.62
N THR A 85 9.03 -7.30 13.20
CA THR A 85 9.69 -6.34 14.09
C THR A 85 9.02 -4.98 13.97
N ILE A 86 8.67 -4.35 15.09
CA ILE A 86 8.29 -2.95 15.15
C ILE A 86 9.50 -2.18 15.64
N SER A 87 10.12 -1.40 14.76
CA SER A 87 11.27 -0.57 15.10
C SER A 87 10.80 0.84 15.44
N THR A 88 11.20 1.38 16.59
CA THR A 88 10.74 2.69 17.06
C THR A 88 11.89 3.69 17.16
N THR A 89 11.62 4.92 16.76
CA THR A 89 12.52 6.07 16.98
C THR A 89 11.68 7.30 17.33
N GLY A 90 12.12 8.06 18.33
CA GLY A 90 11.36 9.19 18.87
C GLY A 90 10.09 8.78 19.60
N ASP A 91 9.25 9.77 19.92
CA ASP A 91 8.02 9.57 20.70
C ASP A 91 6.90 9.05 19.80
N ASN A 92 6.62 7.75 19.85
CA ASN A 92 5.54 7.13 19.11
C ASN A 92 4.35 6.91 20.04
N THR A 93 3.13 6.91 19.51
CA THR A 93 1.94 6.57 20.26
C THR A 93 1.04 5.64 19.46
N ILE A 94 0.40 4.69 20.15
CA ILE A 94 -0.71 3.91 19.60
C ILE A 94 -1.89 4.03 20.55
N THR A 95 -2.89 4.80 20.14
CA THR A 95 -4.03 5.17 20.98
C THR A 95 -5.35 4.88 20.29
N LEU A 96 -6.33 4.44 21.06
CA LEU A 96 -7.68 4.26 20.53
C LEU A 96 -8.38 5.62 20.47
N ASP A 97 -8.71 6.10 19.28
CA ASP A 97 -9.60 7.24 19.14
C ASP A 97 -11.04 6.80 19.46
N THR A 98 -11.55 7.18 20.63
CA THR A 98 -12.80 6.63 21.19
C THR A 98 -13.95 7.61 21.08
N GLY A 99 -14.97 7.23 20.31
CA GLY A 99 -16.34 7.74 20.44
C GLY A 99 -17.34 6.75 21.05
N ALA A 100 -16.97 5.48 21.29
CA ALA A 100 -17.90 4.45 21.75
C ALA A 100 -17.23 3.35 22.59
N TYR A 101 -18.03 2.78 23.51
CA TYR A 101 -17.72 1.71 24.47
C TYR A 101 -16.78 0.63 23.93
N THR A 102 -15.70 0.37 24.66
CA THR A 102 -14.67 -0.58 24.23
C THR A 102 -14.47 -1.67 25.28
N TYR A 103 -14.79 -2.91 24.92
CA TYR A 103 -14.34 -4.12 25.61
C TYR A 103 -13.45 -4.92 24.66
N GLY A 104 -12.19 -5.15 25.04
CA GLY A 104 -11.30 -6.12 24.37
C GLY A 104 -10.71 -5.69 23.02
N VAL A 105 -10.21 -4.45 22.88
CA VAL A 105 -9.43 -4.07 21.70
C VAL A 105 -7.97 -4.42 21.85
N ASN A 106 -7.38 -4.94 20.77
CA ASN A 106 -5.95 -5.06 20.62
C ASN A 106 -5.53 -3.98 19.61
N LEU A 107 -4.73 -3.02 20.07
CA LEU A 107 -4.20 -1.94 19.22
C LEU A 107 -3.12 -2.47 18.26
N ILE A 108 -2.41 -3.51 18.69
CA ILE A 108 -1.49 -4.26 17.85
C ILE A 108 -1.99 -5.70 17.80
N ARG A 109 -2.24 -6.20 16.59
CA ARG A 109 -2.61 -7.59 16.34
C ARG A 109 -1.57 -8.24 15.45
N SER A 110 -1.22 -9.48 15.75
CA SER A 110 -0.32 -10.26 14.92
C SER A 110 -0.70 -11.73 14.96
N ASN A 111 -0.68 -12.39 13.81
CA ASN A 111 -0.85 -13.84 13.68
C ASN A 111 0.47 -14.63 13.78
N ALA A 112 1.56 -13.94 14.13
CA ALA A 112 2.91 -14.47 14.28
C ALA A 112 3.67 -13.72 15.40
N PRO A 113 4.88 -14.17 15.81
CA PRO A 113 5.65 -13.47 16.83
C PRO A 113 5.86 -11.98 16.52
N LEU A 114 5.83 -11.16 17.56
CA LEU A 114 6.12 -9.74 17.49
C LEU A 114 7.37 -9.46 18.31
N THR A 115 8.29 -8.71 17.72
CA THR A 115 9.46 -8.14 18.37
C THR A 115 9.34 -6.63 18.33
N PHE A 116 9.72 -5.96 19.43
CA PHE A 116 9.89 -4.51 19.46
C PHE A 116 11.39 -4.23 19.53
N ASP A 117 11.88 -3.40 18.61
CA ASP A 117 13.28 -3.00 18.54
C ASP A 117 13.39 -1.48 18.60
N GLY A 118 13.78 -0.97 19.75
CA GLY A 118 13.90 0.46 20.00
C GLY A 118 14.19 0.70 21.46
N SER A 119 15.00 1.72 21.72
CA SER A 119 15.26 2.21 23.08
C SER A 119 14.27 3.28 23.52
N ASP A 120 13.44 3.77 22.60
CA ASP A 120 12.53 4.88 22.81
C ASP A 120 11.15 4.39 23.26
N SER A 121 10.30 5.31 23.72
CA SER A 121 8.96 4.96 24.20
C SER A 121 7.98 4.73 23.05
N LEU A 122 7.07 3.77 23.25
CA LEU A 122 5.89 3.50 22.42
C LEU A 122 4.60 3.70 23.24
#